data_AF-A0A9P1BYH2-F1
#
_entry.id   AF-A0A9P1BYH2-F1
#
_cell.length_a   1.000
_cell.length_b   1.000
_cell.length_c   1.000
_cell.angle_alpha   90.00
_cell.angle_beta   90.00
_cell.angle_gamma   90.00
#
_symmetry.space_group_name_H-M   'P 1'
#
loop_
_entity.id
_entity.type
_entity.pdbx_description
1 polymer ?
#
loop_
_entity_poly.entity_id
_entity_poly.type
_entity_poly.pdbx_seq_one_letter_code
_entity_poly.pdbx_strand_id
1 'polypeptide(L)'
;MAWVNGLKSTAIVIGCWLSGPVLLAVWTGIFMLRMDWMSFLVVPAYLMMFKLPDWKLRSSFWLAVGLLTAASRDPWRWAFSISVAIFASPVILDFRLRSWPGFLPFMEAGFKDFTARCELKGLDKAQQEGTVYAFHPHGAISFGFTVNGLFDSQFLGKSKKITFLIDDFLRNGNPIFRLLCDAYEAETRQIASAEKSTVHRLMAEGSNVALVLGGFEEATVCETGKDRAVVKSRKGIVKYCLQHGYKLQPVYSFGEDETYHFAQGLLDFRLWLNRFKIPAVAFFGNPILPWLPRSQARILTVVGEAIQCPKIPNPTPDEVDYWLQSYAKALQATFNEWKAEAGRPHAELEVF
;
A
#
# COMPACT_ATOMS: atom_id res chain seq x y z
N MET A 1 -7.31 26.01 -9.23
CA MET A 1 -6.69 25.75 -7.91
C MET A 1 -6.90 24.32 -7.45
N ALA A 2 -8.12 23.78 -7.48
CA ALA A 2 -8.45 22.38 -7.13
C ALA A 2 -7.55 21.34 -7.83
N TRP A 3 -7.50 21.36 -9.17
CA TRP A 3 -6.65 20.43 -9.94
C TRP A 3 -5.15 20.49 -9.58
N VAL A 4 -4.63 21.69 -9.28
CA VAL A 4 -3.22 21.86 -8.87
C VAL A 4 -2.99 21.28 -7.47
N ASN A 5 -3.93 21.46 -6.55
CA ASN A 5 -3.85 20.85 -5.23
C ASN A 5 -4.00 19.32 -5.32
N GLY A 6 -4.86 18.82 -6.21
CA GLY A 6 -4.98 17.39 -6.42
C GLY A 6 -3.76 16.75 -7.06
N LEU A 7 -3.13 17.45 -8.01
CA LEU A 7 -1.83 17.05 -8.54
C LEU A 7 -0.76 16.99 -7.43
N LYS A 8 -0.74 17.97 -6.51
CA LYS A 8 0.22 17.99 -5.39
C LYS A 8 0.00 16.80 -4.44
N SER A 9 -1.21 16.58 -3.94
CA SER A 9 -1.48 15.49 -2.99
C SER A 9 -1.17 14.12 -3.61
N THR A 10 -1.57 13.94 -4.88
CA THR A 10 -1.31 12.71 -5.63
C THR A 10 0.19 12.50 -5.88
N ALA A 11 0.92 13.55 -6.27
CA ALA A 11 2.37 13.48 -6.47
C ALA A 11 3.13 13.25 -5.16
N ILE A 12 2.65 13.77 -4.02
CA ILE A 12 3.25 13.51 -2.71
C ILE A 12 3.14 12.02 -2.38
N VAL A 13 1.93 11.44 -2.38
CA VAL A 13 1.77 10.03 -1.97
C VAL A 13 2.49 9.09 -2.91
N ILE A 14 2.32 9.27 -4.21
CA ILE A 14 2.90 8.38 -5.22
C ILE A 14 4.41 8.57 -5.28
N GLY A 15 4.86 9.83 -5.18
CA GLY A 15 6.26 10.15 -5.02
C GLY A 15 6.86 9.41 -3.83
N CYS A 16 6.26 9.54 -2.65
CA CYS A 16 6.67 8.81 -1.44
C CYS A 16 6.69 7.29 -1.65
N TRP A 17 5.70 6.74 -2.35
CA TRP A 17 5.58 5.30 -2.58
C TRP A 17 6.68 4.75 -3.52
N LEU A 18 6.96 5.47 -4.61
CA LEU A 18 7.92 5.07 -5.63
C LEU A 18 9.37 5.48 -5.32
N SER A 19 9.55 6.46 -4.44
CA SER A 19 10.87 7.03 -4.15
C SER A 19 11.84 6.14 -3.38
N GLY A 20 11.41 4.98 -2.88
CA GLY A 20 12.31 4.05 -2.19
C GLY A 20 13.13 3.23 -3.19
N PRO A 21 12.70 2.00 -3.56
CA PRO A 21 13.51 1.10 -4.38
C PRO A 21 13.76 1.59 -5.81
N VAL A 22 12.80 2.29 -6.42
CA VAL A 22 12.88 2.70 -7.83
C VAL A 22 13.83 3.87 -8.03
N LEU A 23 13.75 4.91 -7.18
CA LEU A 23 14.75 5.98 -7.23
C LEU A 23 16.13 5.43 -6.92
N LEU A 24 16.30 4.55 -5.93
CA LEU A 24 17.61 3.95 -5.67
C LEU A 24 18.11 3.13 -6.85
N ALA A 25 17.28 2.31 -7.50
CA ALA A 25 17.68 1.52 -8.66
C ALA A 25 18.05 2.40 -9.87
N VAL A 26 17.27 3.44 -10.15
CA VAL A 26 17.53 4.40 -11.24
C VAL A 26 18.78 5.23 -10.94
N TRP A 27 18.89 5.79 -9.73
CA TRP A 27 20.08 6.52 -9.29
C TRP A 27 21.32 5.64 -9.33
N THR A 28 21.21 4.41 -8.83
CA THR A 28 22.27 3.41 -8.93
C THR A 28 22.64 3.16 -10.38
N GLY A 29 21.68 2.95 -11.28
CA GLY A 29 21.94 2.74 -12.72
C GLY A 29 22.66 3.93 -13.37
N ILE A 30 22.27 5.16 -13.06
CA ILE A 30 22.92 6.39 -13.56
C ILE A 30 24.39 6.46 -13.09
N PHE A 31 24.64 6.15 -11.82
CA PHE A 31 25.99 6.12 -11.26
C PHE A 31 26.80 4.91 -11.73
N MET A 32 26.16 3.75 -11.96
CA MET A 32 26.76 2.51 -12.48
C MET A 32 27.38 2.72 -13.87
N LEU A 33 26.81 3.59 -14.69
CA LEU A 33 27.37 3.92 -16.01
C LEU A 33 28.66 4.76 -15.93
N ARG A 34 29.00 5.28 -14.74
CA ARG A 34 30.07 6.27 -14.56
C ARG A 34 31.09 5.91 -13.48
N MET A 35 30.87 4.85 -12.70
CA MET A 35 31.69 4.48 -11.53
C MET A 35 32.33 3.10 -11.66
N ASP A 36 33.44 2.89 -10.96
CA ASP A 36 34.17 1.61 -10.94
C ASP A 36 33.49 0.54 -10.06
N TRP A 37 34.03 -0.68 -10.12
CA TRP A 37 33.38 -1.84 -9.52
C TRP A 37 33.26 -1.79 -7.99
N MET A 38 34.10 -1.01 -7.30
CA MET A 38 34.00 -0.86 -5.84
C MET A 38 32.71 -0.15 -5.43
N SER A 39 32.15 0.65 -6.33
CA SER A 39 30.87 1.35 -6.14
C SER A 39 29.67 0.40 -6.10
N PHE A 40 29.81 -0.82 -6.63
CA PHE A 40 28.80 -1.88 -6.52
C PHE A 40 28.60 -2.38 -5.09
N LEU A 41 29.55 -2.16 -4.17
CA LEU A 41 29.41 -2.58 -2.77
C LEU A 41 28.48 -1.68 -1.97
N VAL A 42 28.22 -0.45 -2.42
CA VAL A 42 27.43 0.52 -1.65
C VAL A 42 25.94 0.20 -1.67
N VAL A 43 25.42 -0.40 -2.75
CA VAL A 43 24.00 -0.75 -2.87
C VAL A 43 23.63 -1.93 -1.96
N PRO A 44 24.36 -3.06 -1.97
CA PRO A 44 24.21 -4.11 -0.96
C PRO A 44 24.40 -3.57 0.46
N ALA A 45 25.35 -2.66 0.68
CA ALA A 45 25.62 -2.12 2.00
C ALA A 45 24.51 -1.16 2.49
N TYR A 46 23.90 -0.38 1.59
CA TYR A 46 22.67 0.39 1.84
C TYR A 46 21.48 -0.53 2.14
N LEU A 47 21.29 -1.61 1.39
CA LEU A 47 20.23 -2.58 1.65
C LEU A 47 20.45 -3.34 2.96
N MET A 48 21.70 -3.62 3.34
CA MET A 48 22.06 -4.22 4.63
C MET A 48 21.80 -3.28 5.81
N MET A 49 21.85 -1.96 5.62
CA MET A 49 21.55 -0.98 6.68
C MET A 49 20.14 -1.17 7.27
N PHE A 50 19.13 -1.46 6.44
CA PHE A 50 17.76 -1.70 6.93
C PHE A 50 17.66 -2.94 7.82
N LYS A 51 18.64 -3.83 7.77
CA LYS A 51 18.74 -5.01 8.63
C LYS A 51 19.53 -4.74 9.92
N LEU A 52 20.14 -3.57 10.08
CA LEU A 52 20.88 -3.22 11.30
C LEU A 52 19.92 -2.81 12.42
N PRO A 53 20.06 -3.39 13.63
CA PRO A 53 19.06 -3.28 14.68
C PRO A 53 19.06 -1.94 15.45
N ASP A 54 20.17 -1.19 15.44
CA ASP A 54 20.33 0.02 16.26
C ASP A 54 20.85 1.22 15.44
N TRP A 55 20.38 2.42 15.80
CA TRP A 55 20.76 3.70 15.20
C TRP A 55 22.26 3.95 15.30
N LYS A 56 22.92 3.51 16.37
CA LYS A 56 24.38 3.65 16.53
C LYS A 56 25.14 2.90 15.43
N LEU A 57 24.72 1.67 15.13
CA LEU A 57 25.31 0.86 14.07
C LEU A 57 25.04 1.48 12.69
N ARG A 58 23.82 1.99 12.47
CA ARG A 58 23.47 2.70 11.24
C ARG A 58 24.35 3.95 11.06
N SER A 59 24.45 4.80 12.08
CA SER A 59 25.25 6.03 12.04
C SER A 59 26.74 5.76 11.84
N SER A 60 27.32 4.75 12.51
CA SER A 60 28.72 4.36 12.33
C SER A 60 29.00 3.84 10.91
N PHE A 61 28.08 3.06 10.34
CA PHE A 61 28.16 2.62 8.95
C PHE A 61 28.18 3.82 7.97
N TRP A 62 27.36 4.85 8.20
CA TRP A 62 27.36 6.08 7.39
C TRP A 62 28.60 6.94 7.58
N LEU A 63 29.12 7.02 8.79
CA LEU A 63 30.41 7.68 9.03
C LEU A 63 31.51 7.00 8.20
N ALA A 64 31.53 5.67 8.17
CA ALA A 64 32.50 4.90 7.37
C ALA A 64 32.31 5.14 5.86
N VAL A 65 31.08 5.09 5.34
CA VAL A 65 30.77 5.42 3.93
C VAL A 65 31.18 6.87 3.60
N GLY A 66 30.87 7.81 4.49
CA GLY A 66 31.24 9.22 4.35
C GLY A 66 32.76 9.44 4.32
N LEU A 67 33.52 8.78 5.19
CA LEU A 67 34.98 8.84 5.22
C LEU A 67 35.61 8.22 3.96
N LEU A 68 35.11 7.07 3.51
CA LEU A 68 35.54 6.44 2.26
C LEU A 68 35.27 7.31 1.04
N THR A 69 34.16 8.03 1.05
CA THR A 69 33.82 9.00 0.01
C THR A 69 34.70 10.23 0.07
N ALA A 70 34.94 10.77 1.26
CA ALA A 70 35.78 11.96 1.46
C ALA A 70 37.24 11.73 1.02
N ALA A 71 37.71 10.47 1.09
CA ALA A 71 39.01 10.06 0.57
C ALA A 71 39.06 9.97 -0.96
N SER A 72 37.91 10.00 -1.65
CA SER A 72 37.82 9.94 -3.11
C SER A 72 38.06 11.32 -3.76
N ARG A 73 38.75 11.34 -4.90
CA ARG A 73 38.88 12.53 -5.76
C ARG A 73 37.83 12.59 -6.89
N ASP A 74 37.02 11.56 -7.03
CA ASP A 74 36.00 11.47 -8.09
C ASP A 74 34.69 12.18 -7.67
N PRO A 75 34.28 13.26 -8.36
CA PRO A 75 33.05 14.00 -8.03
C PRO A 75 31.77 13.17 -8.13
N TRP A 76 31.74 12.09 -8.93
CA TRP A 76 30.58 11.19 -9.00
C TRP A 76 30.39 10.39 -7.71
N ARG A 77 31.49 9.98 -7.07
CA ARG A 77 31.43 9.35 -5.74
C ARG A 77 30.90 10.32 -4.67
N TRP A 78 31.32 11.58 -4.70
CA TRP A 78 30.78 12.61 -3.80
C TRP A 78 29.28 12.82 -4.00
N ALA A 79 28.85 13.01 -5.25
CA ALA A 79 27.43 13.18 -5.58
C ALA A 79 26.60 11.97 -5.12
N PHE A 80 27.07 10.75 -5.38
CA PHE A 80 26.39 9.53 -4.96
C PHE A 80 26.24 9.45 -3.45
N SER A 81 27.31 9.63 -2.68
CA SER A 81 27.23 9.51 -1.22
C SER A 81 26.41 10.62 -0.58
N ILE A 82 26.42 11.84 -1.13
CA ILE A 82 25.52 12.93 -0.70
C ILE A 82 24.06 12.53 -0.97
N SER A 83 23.75 12.02 -2.16
CA SER A 83 22.40 11.56 -2.49
C SER A 83 21.95 10.43 -1.56
N VAL A 84 22.79 9.41 -1.37
CA VAL A 84 22.49 8.24 -0.53
C VAL A 84 22.34 8.69 0.94
N ALA A 85 23.15 9.63 1.43
CA ALA A 85 23.00 10.24 2.76
C ALA A 85 21.68 11.03 2.91
N ILE A 86 21.28 11.81 1.90
CA ILE A 86 19.99 12.53 1.90
C ILE A 86 18.84 11.53 1.99
N PHE A 87 18.83 10.48 1.16
CA PHE A 87 17.76 9.48 1.15
C PHE A 87 17.75 8.59 2.40
N ALA A 88 18.91 8.35 3.02
CA ALA A 88 19.01 7.55 4.23
C ALA A 88 18.77 8.35 5.51
N SER A 89 19.02 9.66 5.51
CA SER A 89 18.95 10.51 6.71
C SER A 89 17.61 10.43 7.48
N PRO A 90 16.44 10.30 6.83
CA PRO A 90 15.18 10.14 7.57
C PRO A 90 15.11 8.83 8.36
N VAL A 91 15.77 7.76 7.88
CA VAL A 91 15.82 6.46 8.55
C VAL A 91 16.88 6.42 9.65
N ILE A 92 18.02 7.08 9.42
CA ILE A 92 19.14 7.13 10.37
C ILE A 92 18.77 7.95 11.61
N LEU A 93 18.11 9.09 11.40
CA LEU A 93 17.83 10.06 12.45
C LEU A 93 16.50 9.82 13.19
N ASP A 94 15.80 8.72 12.88
CA ASP A 94 14.42 8.44 13.32
C ASP A 94 13.52 9.69 13.21
N PHE A 95 13.66 10.41 12.08
CA PHE A 95 13.01 11.69 11.90
C PHE A 95 11.50 11.49 11.76
N ARG A 96 10.72 12.07 12.66
CA ARG A 96 9.25 12.06 12.60
C ARG A 96 8.74 13.44 12.24
N LEU A 97 7.82 13.49 11.28
CA LEU A 97 7.14 14.74 10.96
C LEU A 97 6.28 15.17 12.16
N ARG A 98 6.33 16.46 12.47
CA ARG A 98 5.43 17.07 13.46
C ARG A 98 4.00 17.01 12.91
N SER A 99 3.02 16.81 13.79
CA SER A 99 1.60 16.84 13.40
C SER A 99 1.27 18.13 12.67
N TRP A 100 0.49 18.02 11.59
CA TRP A 100 0.04 19.15 10.79
C TRP A 100 -1.48 19.05 10.62
N PRO A 101 -2.30 19.73 11.44
CA PRO A 101 -3.76 19.56 11.43
C PRO A 101 -4.47 19.73 10.07
N GLY A 102 -3.81 20.35 9.09
CA GLY A 102 -4.31 20.50 7.72
C GLY A 102 -3.95 19.33 6.79
N PHE A 103 -3.18 18.35 7.22
CA PHE A 103 -2.70 17.23 6.40
C PHE A 103 -3.86 16.36 5.95
N LEU A 104 -4.68 15.81 6.86
CA LEU A 104 -5.81 14.96 6.46
C LEU A 104 -6.78 15.68 5.48
N PRO A 105 -7.27 16.91 5.75
CA PRO A 105 -8.11 17.62 4.79
C PRO A 105 -7.42 17.92 3.45
N PHE A 106 -6.12 18.23 3.46
CA PHE A 106 -5.33 18.47 2.25
C PHE A 106 -5.20 17.20 1.39
N MET A 107 -4.99 16.05 2.02
CA MET A 107 -4.90 14.76 1.34
C MET A 107 -6.26 14.35 0.80
N GLU A 108 -7.31 14.41 1.62
CA GLU A 108 -8.68 14.07 1.24
C GLU A 108 -9.15 14.90 0.03
N ALA A 109 -9.07 16.23 0.12
CA ALA A 109 -9.51 17.12 -0.96
C ALA A 109 -8.66 16.93 -2.22
N GLY A 110 -7.33 16.87 -2.08
CA GLY A 110 -6.45 16.76 -3.22
C GLY A 110 -6.66 15.46 -4.01
N PHE A 111 -6.80 14.33 -3.34
CA PHE A 111 -7.04 13.08 -4.07
C PHE A 111 -8.38 13.06 -4.81
N LYS A 112 -9.44 13.58 -4.18
CA LYS A 112 -10.76 13.70 -4.81
C LYS A 112 -10.72 14.63 -6.02
N ASP A 113 -9.91 15.69 -5.98
CA ASP A 113 -9.73 16.65 -7.08
C ASP A 113 -8.86 16.14 -8.25
N PHE A 114 -8.08 15.07 -8.05
CA PHE A 114 -7.18 14.54 -9.09
C PHE A 114 -7.87 13.62 -10.11
N THR A 115 -8.85 12.84 -9.63
CA THR A 115 -9.59 11.88 -10.45
C THR A 115 -10.85 12.51 -11.02
N ALA A 116 -11.37 11.95 -12.12
CA ALA A 116 -12.60 12.45 -12.72
C ALA A 116 -13.81 12.26 -11.78
N ARG A 117 -13.76 11.24 -10.93
CA ARG A 117 -14.74 10.96 -9.89
C ARG A 117 -14.12 10.07 -8.81
N CYS A 118 -14.29 10.42 -7.53
CA CYS A 118 -13.92 9.58 -6.40
C CYS A 118 -15.06 9.55 -5.39
N GLU A 119 -15.72 8.40 -5.26
CA GLU A 119 -16.90 8.23 -4.43
C GLU A 119 -16.76 7.05 -3.48
N LEU A 120 -17.44 7.18 -2.33
CA LEU A 120 -17.56 6.16 -1.31
C LEU A 120 -19.04 5.93 -0.99
N LYS A 121 -19.49 4.68 -1.08
CA LYS A 121 -20.90 4.28 -0.85
C LYS A 121 -20.98 3.01 0.01
N GLY A 122 -22.20 2.67 0.44
CA GLY A 122 -22.46 1.52 1.32
C GLY A 122 -22.04 1.72 2.78
N LEU A 123 -21.77 2.97 3.21
CA LEU A 123 -21.33 3.28 4.57
C LEU A 123 -22.38 2.98 5.66
N ASP A 124 -23.64 2.78 5.28
CA ASP A 124 -24.70 2.26 6.13
C ASP A 124 -24.44 0.80 6.56
N LYS A 125 -23.72 0.02 5.74
CA LYS A 125 -23.32 -1.36 6.03
C LYS A 125 -22.06 -1.45 6.89
N ALA A 126 -21.31 -0.36 7.04
CA ALA A 126 -20.05 -0.33 7.78
C ALA A 126 -20.24 -0.70 9.26
N GLN A 127 -19.35 -1.55 9.77
CA GLN A 127 -19.43 -2.08 11.12
C GLN A 127 -18.63 -1.26 12.13
N GLN A 128 -19.18 -1.07 13.32
CA GLN A 128 -18.53 -0.18 14.29
C GLN A 128 -17.31 -0.80 14.98
N GLU A 129 -17.29 -2.12 15.20
CA GLU A 129 -16.30 -2.81 16.03
C GLU A 129 -16.07 -4.25 15.55
N GLY A 130 -14.91 -4.82 15.88
CA GLY A 130 -14.58 -6.22 15.63
C GLY A 130 -14.62 -6.64 14.16
N THR A 131 -14.17 -5.77 13.25
CA THR A 131 -14.31 -5.97 11.80
C THR A 131 -12.99 -5.87 11.07
N VAL A 132 -12.81 -6.77 10.10
CA VAL A 132 -11.80 -6.70 9.05
C VAL A 132 -12.44 -6.12 7.79
N TYR A 133 -12.05 -4.91 7.44
CA TYR A 133 -12.36 -4.29 6.15
C TYR A 133 -11.34 -4.77 5.12
N ALA A 134 -11.75 -5.70 4.27
CA ALA A 134 -10.91 -6.28 3.24
C ALA A 134 -11.17 -5.56 1.91
N PHE A 135 -10.26 -4.64 1.58
CA PHE A 135 -10.27 -3.86 0.35
C PHE A 135 -9.79 -4.68 -0.84
N HIS A 136 -10.49 -4.53 -1.96
CA HIS A 136 -10.19 -5.10 -3.27
C HIS A 136 -10.61 -4.14 -4.38
N PRO A 137 -10.02 -4.20 -5.57
CA PRO A 137 -8.73 -4.82 -5.84
C PRO A 137 -7.58 -3.88 -5.45
N HIS A 138 -6.36 -4.40 -5.36
CA HIS A 138 -5.18 -3.63 -5.00
C HIS A 138 -4.80 -2.57 -6.04
N GLY A 139 -5.03 -2.80 -7.34
CA GLY A 139 -4.49 -1.92 -8.39
C GLY A 139 -2.97 -1.74 -8.28
N ALA A 140 -2.43 -0.66 -8.86
CA ALA A 140 -1.00 -0.34 -8.71
C ALA A 140 -0.66 0.19 -7.31
N ILE A 141 -1.50 1.10 -6.79
CA ILE A 141 -1.25 1.86 -5.56
C ILE A 141 -2.44 1.83 -4.58
N SER A 142 -3.43 0.97 -4.82
CA SER A 142 -4.64 0.82 -3.99
C SER A 142 -5.36 2.13 -3.75
N PHE A 143 -5.71 2.80 -4.84
CA PHE A 143 -6.24 4.16 -4.81
C PHE A 143 -7.50 4.28 -3.93
N GLY A 144 -8.43 3.33 -4.01
CA GLY A 144 -9.63 3.27 -3.20
C GLY A 144 -9.34 3.00 -1.71
N PHE A 145 -8.34 2.17 -1.40
CA PHE A 145 -7.89 1.98 -0.01
C PHE A 145 -7.24 3.24 0.56
N THR A 146 -6.40 3.91 -0.22
CA THR A 146 -5.74 5.16 0.18
C THR A 146 -6.72 6.30 0.33
N VAL A 147 -7.53 6.58 -0.70
CA VAL A 147 -8.37 7.78 -0.72
C VAL A 147 -9.64 7.57 0.08
N ASN A 148 -10.42 6.53 -0.25
CA ASN A 148 -11.71 6.29 0.37
C ASN A 148 -11.62 5.49 1.69
N GLY A 149 -10.46 4.91 2.00
CA GLY A 149 -10.18 4.27 3.28
C GLY A 149 -9.43 5.19 4.23
N LEU A 150 -8.13 5.39 3.98
CA LEU A 150 -7.23 6.14 4.86
C LEU A 150 -7.61 7.62 5.02
N PHE A 151 -7.95 8.32 3.93
CA PHE A 151 -8.14 9.78 3.99
C PHE A 151 -9.59 10.26 4.03
N ASP A 152 -10.57 9.40 3.76
CA ASP A 152 -11.98 9.81 3.75
C ASP A 152 -12.54 9.91 5.18
N SER A 153 -12.92 11.13 5.56
CA SER A 153 -13.44 11.43 6.88
C SER A 153 -14.75 10.70 7.22
N GLN A 154 -15.58 10.35 6.23
CA GLN A 154 -16.82 9.60 6.45
C GLN A 154 -16.53 8.14 6.79
N PHE A 155 -15.57 7.51 6.10
CA PHE A 155 -15.15 6.14 6.43
C PHE A 155 -14.56 6.07 7.84
N LEU A 156 -13.63 6.96 8.16
CA LEU A 156 -13.00 7.04 9.48
C LEU A 156 -14.01 7.33 10.60
N GLY A 157 -15.04 8.13 10.32
CA GLY A 157 -16.11 8.46 11.27
C GLY A 157 -17.07 7.31 11.55
N LYS A 158 -17.20 6.32 10.66
CA LYS A 158 -18.13 5.19 10.81
C LYS A 158 -17.56 4.05 11.64
N SER A 159 -16.24 3.87 11.62
CA SER A 159 -15.58 2.74 12.26
C SER A 159 -14.79 3.19 13.49
N LYS A 160 -15.23 2.80 14.69
CA LYS A 160 -14.48 3.14 15.92
C LYS A 160 -13.14 2.40 15.90
N LYS A 161 -12.04 3.10 16.22
CA LYS A 161 -10.70 2.49 16.36
C LYS A 161 -10.27 1.63 15.16
N ILE A 162 -10.41 2.15 13.94
CA ILE A 162 -9.88 1.47 12.76
C ILE A 162 -8.36 1.61 12.68
N THR A 163 -7.68 0.53 12.32
CA THR A 163 -6.24 0.49 12.06
C THR A 163 -5.98 -0.07 10.66
N PHE A 164 -5.30 0.70 9.83
CA PHE A 164 -4.90 0.32 8.48
C PHE A 164 -3.59 -0.48 8.54
N LEU A 165 -3.66 -1.71 8.05
CA LEU A 165 -2.52 -2.62 8.00
C LEU A 165 -1.74 -2.38 6.71
N ILE A 166 -0.46 -2.06 6.87
CA ILE A 166 0.47 -1.81 5.76
C ILE A 166 1.63 -2.79 5.89
N ASP A 167 2.18 -3.24 4.76
CA ASP A 167 3.37 -4.09 4.76
C ASP A 167 4.58 -3.40 5.40
N ASP A 168 5.30 -4.11 6.25
CA ASP A 168 6.42 -3.57 7.01
C ASP A 168 7.61 -3.19 6.10
N PHE A 169 7.85 -3.96 5.05
CA PHE A 169 8.92 -3.66 4.10
C PHE A 169 8.57 -2.40 3.28
N LEU A 170 7.31 -2.24 2.88
CA LEU A 170 6.86 -1.01 2.24
C LEU A 170 7.03 0.20 3.17
N ARG A 171 6.58 0.09 4.44
CA ARG A 171 6.70 1.17 5.43
C ARG A 171 8.15 1.49 5.78
N ASN A 172 8.93 0.51 6.22
CA ASN A 172 10.24 0.72 6.82
C ASN A 172 11.39 0.62 5.80
N GLY A 173 11.20 -0.06 4.68
CA GLY A 173 12.16 -0.15 3.59
C GLY A 173 12.15 1.07 2.66
N ASN A 174 11.12 1.92 2.74
CA ASN A 174 11.05 3.18 2.01
C ASN A 174 11.01 4.38 2.99
N PRO A 175 12.15 5.07 3.20
CA PRO A 175 12.27 6.22 4.11
C PRO A 175 11.21 7.29 3.92
N ILE A 176 10.87 7.58 2.67
CA ILE A 176 9.99 8.71 2.31
C ILE A 176 8.52 8.29 2.47
N PHE A 177 8.19 7.04 2.15
CA PHE A 177 6.89 6.49 2.49
C PHE A 177 6.68 6.39 4.00
N ARG A 178 7.72 6.05 4.77
CA ARG A 178 7.69 6.09 6.24
C ARG A 178 7.28 7.47 6.77
N LEU A 179 7.87 8.54 6.24
CA LEU A 179 7.52 9.91 6.64
C LEU A 179 6.03 10.21 6.42
N LEU A 180 5.46 9.76 5.30
CA LEU A 180 4.03 9.91 5.03
C LEU A 180 3.18 9.13 6.05
N CYS A 181 3.55 7.89 6.37
CA CYS A 181 2.87 7.11 7.40
C CYS A 181 2.97 7.78 8.77
N ASP A 182 4.15 8.28 9.15
CA ASP A 182 4.36 8.94 10.44
C ASP A 182 3.58 10.26 10.53
N ALA A 183 3.44 11.02 9.44
CA ALA A 183 2.57 12.20 9.36
C ALA A 183 1.09 11.83 9.57
N TYR A 184 0.63 10.77 8.92
CA TYR A 184 -0.73 10.26 9.11
C TYR A 184 -0.97 9.78 10.55
N GLU A 185 -0.03 9.05 11.15
CA GLU A 185 -0.11 8.58 12.52
C GLU A 185 -0.06 9.72 13.55
N ALA A 186 0.64 10.81 13.24
CA ALA A 186 0.67 11.98 14.11
C ALA A 186 -0.73 12.61 14.31
N GLU A 187 -1.66 12.36 13.38
CA GLU A 187 -3.04 12.82 13.45
C GLU A 187 -4.04 11.75 13.87
N THR A 188 -3.88 10.52 13.39
CA THR A 188 -4.89 9.46 13.61
C THR A 188 -4.44 8.38 14.58
N ARG A 189 -3.15 8.05 14.62
CA ARG A 189 -2.56 6.83 15.22
C ARG A 189 -3.14 5.51 14.70
N GLN A 190 -3.49 5.45 13.41
CA GLN A 190 -4.25 4.33 12.83
C GLN A 190 -3.48 3.51 11.77
N ILE A 191 -2.14 3.48 11.77
CA ILE A 191 -1.38 2.58 10.89
C ILE A 191 -0.66 1.53 11.73
N ALA A 192 -0.61 0.29 11.25
CA ALA A 192 0.18 -0.76 11.88
C ALA A 192 0.73 -1.75 10.84
N SER A 193 1.69 -2.58 11.27
CA SER A 193 2.22 -3.66 10.44
C SER A 193 1.17 -4.74 10.19
N ALA A 194 1.16 -5.30 8.98
CA ALA A 194 0.36 -6.47 8.63
C ALA A 194 0.91 -7.80 9.20
N GLU A 195 1.91 -7.74 10.08
CA GLU A 195 2.46 -8.92 10.74
C GLU A 195 1.45 -9.63 11.65
N LYS A 196 1.56 -10.97 11.68
CA LYS A 196 0.67 -11.86 12.45
C LYS A 196 0.53 -11.40 13.91
N SER A 197 1.63 -11.11 14.59
CA SER A 197 1.64 -10.70 16.00
C SER A 197 0.86 -9.40 16.23
N THR A 198 1.04 -8.41 15.36
CA THR A 198 0.32 -7.13 15.38
C THR A 198 -1.17 -7.35 15.13
N VAL A 199 -1.54 -8.12 14.10
CA VAL A 199 -2.94 -8.40 13.78
C VAL A 199 -3.64 -9.11 14.93
N HIS A 200 -3.02 -10.13 15.55
CA HIS A 200 -3.61 -10.79 16.72
C HIS A 200 -3.79 -9.85 17.90
N ARG A 201 -2.81 -8.97 18.16
CA ARG A 201 -2.90 -7.99 19.25
C ARG A 201 -4.06 -7.01 19.01
N LEU A 202 -4.14 -6.42 17.82
CA LEU A 202 -5.23 -5.50 17.46
C LEU A 202 -6.60 -6.18 17.54
N MET A 203 -6.68 -7.43 17.08
CA MET A 203 -7.92 -8.20 17.17
C MET A 203 -8.32 -8.52 18.61
N ALA A 204 -7.36 -8.85 19.48
CA ALA A 204 -7.60 -9.07 20.90
C ALA A 204 -8.07 -7.79 21.64
N GLU A 205 -7.61 -6.62 21.17
CA GLU A 205 -8.03 -5.30 21.69
C GLU A 205 -9.42 -4.86 21.21
N GLY A 206 -10.05 -5.61 20.28
CA GLY A 206 -11.35 -5.25 19.70
C GLY A 206 -11.28 -4.20 18.58
N SER A 207 -10.08 -3.87 18.10
CA SER A 207 -9.87 -2.84 17.08
C SER A 207 -10.34 -3.31 15.70
N ASN A 208 -10.96 -2.41 14.93
CA ASN A 208 -11.20 -2.70 13.51
C ASN A 208 -9.87 -2.67 12.77
N VAL A 209 -9.71 -3.54 11.77
CA VAL A 209 -8.54 -3.53 10.90
C VAL A 209 -8.95 -3.40 9.45
N ALA A 210 -8.19 -2.63 8.67
CA ALA A 210 -8.40 -2.45 7.25
C ALA A 210 -7.15 -2.89 6.49
N LEU A 211 -7.30 -3.67 5.43
CA LEU A 211 -6.17 -4.09 4.60
C LEU A 211 -6.61 -4.32 3.17
N VAL A 212 -5.66 -4.22 2.25
CA VAL A 212 -5.82 -4.70 0.88
C VAL A 212 -5.52 -6.19 0.87
N LEU A 213 -6.57 -7.02 0.89
CA LEU A 213 -6.44 -8.43 1.21
C LEU A 213 -5.65 -9.21 0.14
N GLY A 214 -5.80 -8.84 -1.12
CA GLY A 214 -5.11 -9.47 -2.24
C GLY A 214 -3.60 -9.18 -2.30
N GLY A 215 -3.13 -8.12 -1.63
CA GLY A 215 -1.71 -7.76 -1.52
C GLY A 215 -0.97 -7.66 -2.87
N PHE A 216 0.34 -7.93 -2.87
CA PHE A 216 1.18 -7.83 -4.08
C PHE A 216 0.75 -8.76 -5.22
N GLU A 217 0.16 -9.92 -4.90
CA GLU A 217 -0.33 -10.84 -5.92
C GLU A 217 -1.47 -10.22 -6.72
N GLU A 218 -2.42 -9.57 -6.04
CA GLU A 218 -3.53 -8.87 -6.67
C GLU A 218 -3.06 -7.68 -7.50
N ALA A 219 -2.07 -6.95 -7.01
CA ALA A 219 -1.41 -5.89 -7.77
C ALA A 219 -0.75 -6.43 -9.05
N THR A 220 -0.15 -7.61 -8.98
CA THR A 220 0.60 -8.24 -10.07
C THR A 220 -0.30 -8.82 -11.16
N VAL A 221 -1.45 -9.38 -10.79
CA VAL A 221 -2.44 -9.90 -11.75
C VAL A 221 -3.33 -8.81 -12.34
N CYS A 222 -3.24 -7.57 -11.85
CA CYS A 222 -4.02 -6.44 -12.33
C CYS A 222 -3.81 -6.24 -13.85
N GLU A 223 -4.91 -6.01 -14.55
CA GLU A 223 -4.94 -5.83 -16.00
C GLU A 223 -5.94 -4.72 -16.34
N THR A 224 -5.55 -3.82 -17.24
CA THR A 224 -6.39 -2.68 -17.61
C THR A 224 -7.70 -3.14 -18.21
N GLY A 225 -8.82 -2.64 -17.68
CA GLY A 225 -10.16 -3.00 -18.13
C GLY A 225 -10.71 -4.30 -17.55
N LYS A 226 -10.00 -4.95 -16.61
CA LYS A 226 -10.46 -6.18 -15.96
C LYS A 226 -10.54 -6.04 -14.45
N ASP A 227 -11.70 -6.39 -13.92
CA ASP A 227 -11.97 -6.49 -12.50
C ASP A 227 -11.45 -7.84 -11.96
N ARG A 228 -10.38 -7.80 -11.17
CA ARG A 228 -9.69 -9.00 -10.64
C ARG A 228 -9.44 -8.89 -9.16
N ALA A 229 -9.83 -9.91 -8.40
CA ALA A 229 -9.54 -9.99 -6.97
C ALA A 229 -8.83 -11.30 -6.62
N VAL A 230 -7.78 -11.24 -5.78
CA VAL A 230 -7.07 -12.42 -5.28
C VAL A 230 -7.55 -12.74 -3.87
N VAL A 231 -8.27 -13.85 -3.72
CA VAL A 231 -8.91 -14.24 -2.47
C VAL A 231 -8.49 -15.65 -2.04
N LYS A 232 -8.39 -16.62 -2.96
CA LYS A 232 -8.23 -18.04 -2.61
C LYS A 232 -6.93 -18.35 -1.87
N SER A 233 -5.87 -17.56 -2.08
CA SER A 233 -4.60 -17.71 -1.36
C SER A 233 -4.58 -17.07 0.04
N ARG A 234 -5.63 -16.33 0.44
CA ARG A 234 -5.65 -15.44 1.61
C ARG A 234 -6.29 -16.05 2.87
N LYS A 235 -5.96 -17.31 3.16
CA LYS A 235 -6.48 -18.07 4.31
C LYS A 235 -6.13 -17.48 5.69
N GLY A 236 -5.03 -16.74 5.78
CA GLY A 236 -4.50 -16.22 7.05
C GLY A 236 -5.46 -15.29 7.78
N ILE A 237 -6.02 -14.29 7.09
CA ILE A 237 -6.93 -13.32 7.73
C ILE A 237 -8.24 -14.00 8.16
N VAL A 238 -8.75 -14.93 7.35
CA VAL A 238 -9.98 -15.68 7.63
C VAL A 238 -9.78 -16.54 8.87
N LYS A 239 -8.64 -17.23 8.96
CA LYS A 239 -8.23 -17.95 10.16
C LYS A 239 -8.23 -17.04 11.39
N TYR A 240 -7.65 -15.84 11.30
CA TYR A 240 -7.64 -14.92 12.44
C TYR A 240 -9.05 -14.45 12.81
N CYS A 241 -9.92 -14.22 11.82
CA CYS A 241 -11.30 -13.83 12.08
C CYS A 241 -12.07 -14.93 12.80
N LEU A 242 -11.85 -16.19 12.45
CA LEU A 242 -12.43 -17.33 13.17
C LEU A 242 -11.89 -17.41 14.60
N GLN A 243 -10.58 -17.22 14.81
CA GLN A 243 -10.00 -17.29 16.16
C GLN A 243 -10.54 -16.23 17.12
N HIS A 244 -10.89 -15.05 16.60
CA HIS A 244 -11.35 -13.92 17.39
C HIS A 244 -12.87 -13.68 17.33
N GLY A 245 -13.59 -14.33 16.41
CA GLY A 245 -15.02 -14.08 16.17
C GLY A 245 -15.28 -12.74 15.47
N TYR A 246 -14.39 -12.34 14.56
CA TYR A 246 -14.48 -11.06 13.84
C TYR A 246 -15.43 -11.13 12.64
N LYS A 247 -15.86 -9.96 12.20
CA LYS A 247 -16.58 -9.79 10.93
C LYS A 247 -15.59 -9.64 9.79
N LEU A 248 -15.81 -10.34 8.68
CA LEU A 248 -15.11 -10.15 7.42
C LEU A 248 -15.99 -9.32 6.49
N GLN A 249 -15.60 -8.07 6.23
CA GLN A 249 -16.39 -7.14 5.41
C GLN A 249 -15.66 -6.85 4.08
N PRO A 250 -16.26 -7.23 2.93
CA PRO A 250 -15.69 -6.87 1.64
C PRO A 250 -15.87 -5.38 1.39
N VAL A 251 -14.81 -4.73 0.92
CA VAL A 251 -14.84 -3.37 0.40
C VAL A 251 -14.29 -3.42 -1.02
N TYR A 252 -15.09 -3.05 -2.01
CA TYR A 252 -14.70 -3.14 -3.42
C TYR A 252 -14.53 -1.75 -4.03
N SER A 253 -13.44 -1.53 -4.78
CA SER A 253 -13.08 -0.27 -5.42
C SER A 253 -13.07 -0.43 -6.94
N PHE A 254 -14.16 -0.05 -7.59
CA PHE A 254 -14.25 -0.02 -9.05
C PHE A 254 -13.31 1.04 -9.63
N GLY A 255 -12.74 0.77 -10.80
CA GLY A 255 -11.91 1.70 -11.57
C GLY A 255 -10.42 1.70 -11.19
N GLU A 256 -10.00 0.87 -10.24
CA GLU A 256 -8.59 0.62 -9.94
C GLU A 256 -7.80 0.17 -11.19
N ASP A 257 -8.42 -0.63 -12.05
CA ASP A 257 -7.88 -1.10 -13.32
C ASP A 257 -7.76 0.01 -14.40
N GLU A 258 -8.42 1.15 -14.20
CA GLU A 258 -8.35 2.32 -15.08
C GLU A 258 -7.33 3.36 -14.63
N THR A 259 -6.88 3.29 -13.37
CA THR A 259 -5.90 4.23 -12.80
C THR A 259 -4.59 4.24 -13.56
N TYR A 260 -4.18 3.09 -14.09
CA TYR A 260 -2.98 2.92 -14.90
C TYR A 260 -3.22 1.96 -16.06
N HIS A 261 -2.35 2.05 -17.05
CA HIS A 261 -2.13 0.98 -17.99
C HIS A 261 -1.18 -0.06 -17.37
N PHE A 262 -1.60 -1.32 -17.33
CA PHE A 262 -0.81 -2.41 -16.75
C PHE A 262 -0.16 -3.23 -17.86
N ALA A 263 1.16 -3.27 -17.86
CA ALA A 263 1.91 -4.08 -18.82
C ALA A 263 1.70 -5.57 -18.53
N GLN A 264 1.27 -6.29 -19.56
CA GLN A 264 1.08 -7.74 -19.50
C GLN A 264 2.33 -8.47 -20.02
N GLY A 265 2.54 -9.70 -19.56
CA GLY A 265 3.70 -10.53 -19.91
C GLY A 265 4.52 -10.97 -18.70
N LEU A 266 5.31 -12.04 -18.88
CA LEU A 266 6.16 -12.65 -17.85
C LEU A 266 5.43 -12.87 -16.50
N LEU A 267 4.13 -13.17 -16.53
CA LEU A 267 3.31 -13.20 -15.32
C LEU A 267 3.86 -14.19 -14.28
N ASP A 268 4.26 -15.39 -14.71
CA ASP A 268 4.84 -16.39 -13.81
C ASP A 268 6.13 -15.90 -13.14
N PHE A 269 6.99 -15.20 -13.89
CA PHE A 269 8.20 -14.60 -13.34
C PHE A 269 7.88 -13.46 -12.36
N ARG A 270 6.90 -12.61 -12.68
CA ARG A 270 6.45 -11.52 -11.80
C ARG A 270 5.82 -12.06 -10.52
N LEU A 271 4.98 -13.10 -10.61
CA LEU A 271 4.42 -13.80 -9.45
C LEU A 271 5.49 -14.53 -8.64
N TRP A 272 6.53 -15.07 -9.29
CA TRP A 272 7.67 -15.65 -8.61
C TRP A 272 8.44 -14.61 -7.80
N LEU A 273 8.65 -13.40 -8.33
CA LEU A 273 9.28 -12.28 -7.60
C LEU A 273 8.50 -11.87 -6.34
N ASN A 274 7.17 -11.98 -6.34
CA ASN A 274 6.36 -11.69 -5.15
C ASN A 274 6.72 -12.57 -3.95
N ARG A 275 7.24 -13.79 -4.17
CA ARG A 275 7.73 -14.68 -3.09
C ARG A 275 8.91 -14.08 -2.32
N PHE A 276 9.64 -13.16 -2.95
CA PHE A 276 10.77 -12.43 -2.37
C PHE A 276 10.38 -11.03 -1.89
N LYS A 277 9.08 -10.72 -1.77
CA LYS A 277 8.54 -9.39 -1.45
C LYS A 277 8.96 -8.31 -2.44
N ILE A 278 9.18 -8.68 -3.70
CA ILE A 278 9.47 -7.74 -4.79
C ILE A 278 8.17 -7.53 -5.57
N PRO A 279 7.47 -6.40 -5.39
CA PRO A 279 6.23 -6.12 -6.13
C PRO A 279 6.55 -5.91 -7.61
N ALA A 280 6.25 -6.91 -8.43
CA ALA A 280 6.55 -6.90 -9.87
C ALA A 280 5.36 -6.41 -10.70
N VAL A 281 4.93 -5.17 -10.41
CA VAL A 281 3.86 -4.49 -11.16
C VAL A 281 4.50 -3.48 -12.11
N ALA A 282 4.27 -3.65 -13.40
CA ALA A 282 4.71 -2.72 -14.43
C ALA A 282 3.51 -1.91 -14.92
N PHE A 283 3.51 -0.61 -14.65
CA PHE A 283 2.38 0.25 -14.95
C PHE A 283 2.82 1.63 -15.47
N PHE A 284 1.96 2.29 -16.25
CA PHE A 284 2.13 3.67 -16.69
C PHE A 284 0.78 4.38 -16.73
N GLY A 285 0.72 5.61 -16.23
CA GLY A 285 -0.51 6.38 -16.12
C GLY A 285 -0.50 7.63 -17.00
N ASN A 286 -0.08 8.76 -16.43
CA ASN A 286 -0.07 10.04 -17.13
C ASN A 286 1.06 10.13 -18.18
N PRO A 287 0.82 10.62 -19.40
CA PRO A 287 1.85 10.68 -20.46
C PRO A 287 3.07 11.55 -20.14
N ILE A 288 2.91 12.59 -19.32
CA ILE A 288 3.99 13.52 -18.94
C ILE A 288 4.71 13.02 -17.68
N LEU A 289 3.95 12.50 -16.72
CA LEU A 289 4.47 11.95 -15.46
C LEU A 289 3.98 10.50 -15.31
N PRO A 290 4.65 9.51 -15.93
CA PRO A 290 4.15 8.13 -16.06
C PRO A 290 3.75 7.43 -14.77
N TRP A 291 4.30 7.86 -13.63
CA TRP A 291 3.96 7.32 -12.32
C TRP A 291 2.66 7.87 -11.74
N LEU A 292 2.14 9.00 -12.23
CA LEU A 292 0.85 9.52 -11.77
C LEU A 292 -0.29 8.74 -12.43
N PRO A 293 -1.44 8.57 -11.74
CA PRO A 293 -2.58 7.89 -12.29
C PRO A 293 -3.17 8.71 -13.44
N ARG A 294 -3.97 8.03 -14.26
CA ARG A 294 -4.75 8.66 -15.32
C ARG A 294 -5.83 9.52 -14.66
N SER A 295 -5.82 10.83 -14.92
CA SER A 295 -6.80 11.76 -14.34
C SER A 295 -8.25 11.46 -14.75
N GLN A 296 -8.44 10.69 -15.81
CA GLN A 296 -9.75 10.24 -16.29
C GLN A 296 -10.33 9.07 -15.46
N ALA A 297 -9.55 8.46 -14.57
CA ALA A 297 -9.99 7.34 -13.76
C ALA A 297 -11.16 7.75 -12.87
N ARG A 298 -12.12 6.83 -12.71
CA ARG A 298 -13.31 7.00 -11.87
C ARG A 298 -13.31 5.92 -10.80
N ILE A 299 -13.13 6.33 -9.55
CA ILE A 299 -13.05 5.43 -8.41
C ILE A 299 -14.38 5.44 -7.66
N LEU A 300 -15.02 4.27 -7.57
CA LEU A 300 -16.18 4.05 -6.71
C LEU A 300 -15.83 2.94 -5.72
N THR A 301 -15.63 3.32 -4.46
CA THR A 301 -15.45 2.37 -3.36
C THR A 301 -16.79 2.09 -2.70
N VAL A 302 -17.14 0.81 -2.54
CA VAL A 302 -18.38 0.35 -1.93
C VAL A 302 -18.08 -0.57 -0.78
N VAL A 303 -18.74 -0.33 0.36
CA VAL A 303 -18.69 -1.22 1.52
C VAL A 303 -19.82 -2.24 1.39
N GLY A 304 -19.46 -3.53 1.34
CA GLY A 304 -20.41 -4.64 1.20
C GLY A 304 -20.91 -5.19 2.53
N GLU A 305 -21.72 -6.25 2.45
CA GLU A 305 -22.27 -6.92 3.63
C GLU A 305 -21.20 -7.66 4.44
N ALA A 306 -21.21 -7.45 5.75
CA ALA A 306 -20.25 -8.09 6.65
C ALA A 306 -20.62 -9.54 6.96
N ILE A 307 -19.62 -10.43 6.94
CA ILE A 307 -19.79 -11.84 7.29
C ILE A 307 -19.31 -12.05 8.71
N GLN A 308 -20.23 -12.39 9.62
CA GLN A 308 -19.88 -12.72 11.00
C GLN A 308 -19.22 -14.11 11.07
N CYS A 309 -17.93 -14.16 11.41
CA CYS A 309 -17.25 -15.43 11.65
C CYS A 309 -17.56 -15.93 13.08
N PRO A 310 -17.81 -17.23 13.27
CA PRO A 310 -17.91 -17.83 14.59
C PRO A 310 -16.54 -17.79 15.28
N LYS A 311 -16.54 -17.74 16.61
CA LYS A 311 -15.30 -17.82 17.39
C LYS A 311 -14.85 -19.26 17.57
N ILE A 312 -13.85 -19.69 16.81
CA ILE A 312 -13.26 -21.03 16.82
C ILE A 312 -11.77 -20.90 17.14
N PRO A 313 -11.29 -21.24 18.36
CA PRO A 313 -9.89 -21.02 18.76
C PRO A 313 -8.86 -21.74 17.88
N ASN A 314 -9.20 -22.94 17.41
CA ASN A 314 -8.35 -23.78 16.57
C ASN A 314 -9.13 -24.21 15.31
N PRO A 315 -9.34 -23.32 14.34
CA PRO A 315 -10.12 -23.64 13.14
C PRO A 315 -9.33 -24.61 12.27
N THR A 316 -10.02 -25.63 11.77
CA THR A 316 -9.51 -26.60 10.81
C THR A 316 -9.32 -25.95 9.43
N PRO A 317 -8.47 -26.51 8.56
CA PRO A 317 -8.31 -26.02 7.18
C PRO A 317 -9.64 -25.95 6.41
N ASP A 318 -10.52 -26.94 6.60
CA ASP A 318 -11.82 -27.01 5.91
C ASP A 318 -12.78 -25.92 6.38
N GLU A 319 -12.80 -25.60 7.68
CA GLU A 319 -13.55 -24.46 8.21
C GLU A 319 -13.04 -23.13 7.64
N VAL A 320 -11.71 -22.96 7.58
CA VAL A 320 -11.10 -21.76 6.98
C VAL A 320 -11.50 -21.63 5.51
N ASP A 321 -11.48 -22.73 4.76
CA ASP A 321 -11.83 -22.73 3.33
C ASP A 321 -13.33 -22.47 3.11
N TYR A 322 -14.20 -23.00 3.96
CA TYR A 322 -15.63 -22.69 3.93
C TYR A 322 -15.91 -21.20 4.13
N TRP A 323 -15.27 -20.57 5.13
CA TRP A 323 -15.45 -19.14 5.39
C TRP A 323 -14.78 -18.27 4.33
N LEU A 324 -13.67 -18.70 3.74
CA LEU A 324 -13.03 -18.02 2.62
C LEU A 324 -13.92 -18.05 1.37
N GLN A 325 -14.57 -19.17 1.07
CA GLN A 325 -15.54 -19.28 -0.02
C GLN A 325 -16.78 -18.41 0.25
N SER A 326 -17.24 -18.36 1.49
CA SER A 326 -18.34 -17.47 1.90
C SER A 326 -17.97 -16.01 1.67
N TYR A 327 -16.74 -15.63 2.03
CA TYR A 327 -16.19 -14.31 1.74
C TYR A 327 -16.12 -14.00 0.24
N ALA A 328 -15.60 -14.93 -0.57
CA ALA A 328 -15.56 -14.76 -2.03
C ALA A 328 -16.96 -14.55 -2.63
N LYS A 329 -17.98 -15.27 -2.14
CA LYS A 329 -19.38 -15.07 -2.57
C LYS A 329 -19.91 -13.70 -2.17
N ALA A 330 -19.62 -13.22 -0.96
CA ALA A 330 -20.05 -11.88 -0.53
C ALA A 330 -19.34 -10.76 -1.31
N LEU A 331 -18.06 -10.93 -1.63
CA LEU A 331 -17.32 -10.02 -2.51
C LEU A 331 -17.95 -9.97 -3.90
N GLN A 332 -18.26 -11.14 -4.48
CA GLN A 332 -18.93 -11.25 -5.78
C GLN A 332 -20.33 -10.63 -5.78
N ALA A 333 -21.09 -10.81 -4.69
CA ALA A 333 -22.40 -10.19 -4.52
C ALA A 333 -22.30 -8.66 -4.45
N THR A 334 -21.35 -8.14 -3.67
CA THR A 334 -21.06 -6.70 -3.56
C THR A 334 -20.69 -6.12 -4.92
N PHE A 335 -19.83 -6.80 -5.68
CA PHE A 335 -19.49 -6.40 -7.04
C PHE A 335 -20.73 -6.35 -7.95
N ASN A 336 -21.54 -7.41 -7.97
CA ASN A 336 -22.71 -7.48 -8.83
C ASN A 336 -23.80 -6.45 -8.49
N GLU A 337 -23.96 -6.10 -7.21
CA GLU A 337 -24.88 -5.06 -6.74
C GLU A 337 -24.51 -3.69 -7.33
N TRP A 338 -23.22 -3.36 -7.34
CA TRP A 338 -22.75 -2.00 -7.64
C TRP A 338 -22.18 -1.79 -9.05
N LYS A 339 -21.91 -2.86 -9.82
CA LYS A 339 -21.26 -2.75 -11.14
C LYS A 339 -22.02 -1.88 -12.14
N ALA A 340 -23.36 -1.89 -12.11
CA ALA A 340 -24.16 -1.05 -12.99
C ALA A 340 -23.97 0.44 -12.67
N GLU A 341 -23.95 0.80 -11.39
CA GLU A 341 -23.74 2.16 -10.93
C GLU A 341 -22.30 2.64 -11.15
N ALA A 342 -21.34 1.73 -11.07
CA ALA A 342 -19.96 1.96 -11.47
C ALA A 342 -19.79 2.21 -12.99
N GLY A 343 -20.86 2.09 -13.80
CA GLY A 343 -20.83 2.24 -15.25
C GLY A 343 -20.36 0.99 -15.99
N ARG A 344 -20.40 -0.17 -15.34
CA ARG A 344 -19.90 -1.47 -15.82
C ARG A 344 -20.95 -2.59 -15.73
N PRO A 345 -22.16 -2.43 -16.31
CA PRO A 345 -23.27 -3.38 -16.12
C PRO A 345 -22.97 -4.81 -16.59
N HIS A 346 -22.07 -4.96 -17.57
CA HIS A 346 -21.69 -6.26 -18.14
C HIS A 346 -20.34 -6.79 -17.64
N ALA A 347 -19.70 -6.10 -16.69
CA ALA A 347 -18.44 -6.60 -16.13
C ALA A 347 -18.67 -7.83 -15.25
N GLU A 348 -17.63 -8.64 -15.18
CA GLU A 348 -17.52 -9.81 -14.32
C GLU A 348 -16.27 -9.67 -13.46
N LEU A 349 -16.35 -10.13 -12.22
CA LEU A 349 -15.21 -10.14 -11.31
C LEU A 349 -14.50 -11.49 -11.42
N GLU A 350 -13.25 -11.47 -11.84
CA GLU A 350 -12.40 -12.66 -11.84
C GLU A 350 -11.81 -12.86 -10.43
N VAL A 351 -12.31 -13.86 -9.70
CA VAL A 351 -11.82 -14.19 -8.34
C VAL A 351 -10.79 -15.31 -8.41
N PHE A 352 -9.54 -14.97 -8.08
CA PHE A 352 -8.37 -15.85 -8.10
C PHE A 352 -8.15 -16.57 -6.78
#